data_AF-A0A4U9UB36-F1
#
_entry.id   AF-A0A4U9UB36-F1
#
_cell.length_a   1.000
_cell.length_b   1.000
_cell.length_c   1.000
_cell.angle_alpha   90.00
_cell.angle_beta   90.00
_cell.angle_gamma   90.00
#
_symmetry.space_group_name_H-M   'P 1'
#
loop_
_entity.id
_entity.type
_entity.pdbx_description
1 polymer ?
#
loop_
_entity_poly.entity_id
_entity_poly.type
_entity_poly.pdbx_seq_one_letter_code
_entity_poly.pdbx_strand_id
1 'polypeptide(L)'
;MISHTYGQVANFTSVNPNNPEATRWHIEPAINLPLVNSWGSLNTEAKLMATHFQQTIPNGFAADYASRNPGSPVPDLEDSVNRVLPQFKTDGKVVFDRPMDWSEGYTQTIEPRMQYLYVPYRDQSDIYTYDSTLLQTDYSGLFRDRSYSGLDRIASQNRVAAGVTSRIYDDALVERFNVSVGQIYYLSRSRTGIKVATLIIAMIPAASSGLVTPIGRLTIAGACAVVCNMTPVLTASR
;
A
#
# COMPACT_ATOMS: atom_id res chain seq x y z
N MET A 1 -3.11 20.79 14.33
CA MET A 1 -2.13 19.70 14.43
C MET A 1 -2.75 18.60 15.29
N ILE A 2 -2.73 17.36 14.82
CA ILE A 2 -3.32 16.21 15.51
C ILE A 2 -2.20 15.19 15.73
N SER A 3 -2.03 14.70 16.95
CA SER A 3 -1.08 13.64 17.27
C SER A 3 -1.82 12.38 17.72
N HIS A 4 -1.34 11.22 17.31
CA HIS A 4 -1.79 9.94 17.83
C HIS A 4 -0.60 9.02 18.07
N THR A 5 -0.78 8.02 18.92
CA THR A 5 0.26 7.03 19.20
C THR A 5 -0.39 5.66 19.20
N TYR A 6 0.18 4.77 18.39
CA TYR A 6 -0.20 3.37 18.36
C TYR A 6 0.86 2.56 19.09
N GLY A 7 0.43 1.53 19.82
CA GLY A 7 1.30 0.61 20.52
C GLY A 7 0.77 -0.82 20.40
N GLN A 8 1.67 -1.77 20.24
CA GLN A 8 1.34 -3.19 20.20
C GLN A 8 2.38 -4.00 20.95
N VAL A 9 1.92 -4.99 21.72
CA VAL A 9 2.76 -6.07 22.24
C VAL A 9 2.12 -7.38 21.81
N ALA A 10 2.89 -8.25 21.17
CA ALA A 10 2.42 -9.53 20.65
C ALA A 10 3.42 -10.64 20.96
N ASN A 11 2.92 -11.83 21.24
CA ASN A 11 3.73 -13.03 21.39
C ASN A 11 3.32 -14.06 20.33
N PHE A 12 4.28 -14.55 19.56
CA PHE A 12 4.09 -15.46 18.43
C PHE A 12 4.71 -16.81 18.75
N THR A 13 3.89 -17.86 18.69
CA THR A 13 4.29 -19.26 18.91
C THR A 13 3.73 -20.13 17.79
N SER A 14 4.35 -21.28 17.53
CA SER A 14 3.98 -22.20 16.45
C SER A 14 3.93 -23.64 16.96
N VAL A 15 3.13 -24.49 16.31
CA VAL A 15 3.03 -25.92 16.64
C VAL A 15 4.34 -26.67 16.32
N ASN A 16 5.04 -26.30 15.25
CA ASN A 16 6.35 -26.90 14.93
C ASN A 16 7.40 -26.38 15.94
N PRO A 17 8.05 -27.25 16.73
CA PRO A 17 9.05 -26.85 17.72
C PRO A 17 10.35 -26.30 17.12
N ASN A 18 10.58 -26.50 15.82
CA ASN A 18 11.74 -25.94 15.11
C ASN A 18 11.47 -24.51 14.59
N ASN A 19 10.23 -24.01 14.63
CA ASN A 19 9.95 -22.63 14.22
C ASN A 19 10.36 -21.65 15.33
N PRO A 20 10.89 -20.47 15.00
CA PRO A 20 11.23 -19.46 15.99
C PRO A 20 9.97 -18.90 16.66
N GLU A 21 10.05 -18.68 17.96
CA GLU A 21 9.05 -17.93 18.72
C GLU A 21 9.50 -16.47 18.86
N ALA A 22 8.57 -15.53 19.03
CA ALA A 22 8.95 -14.14 19.24
C ALA A 22 7.97 -13.33 20.07
N THR A 23 8.51 -12.47 20.94
CA THR A 23 7.77 -11.35 21.52
C THR A 23 8.15 -10.06 20.81
N ARG A 24 7.15 -9.38 20.24
CA ARG A 24 7.29 -8.12 19.51
C ARG A 24 6.68 -6.97 20.28
N TRP A 25 7.47 -5.93 20.49
CA TRP A 25 7.04 -4.66 21.07
C TRP A 25 7.10 -3.59 19.99
N HIS A 26 6.03 -2.83 19.82
CA HIS A 26 5.94 -1.80 18.80
C HIS A 26 5.32 -0.53 19.35
N ILE A 27 5.91 0.61 18.99
CA ILE A 27 5.35 1.93 19.26
C ILE A 27 5.50 2.81 18.01
N GLU A 28 4.42 3.53 17.70
CA GLU A 28 4.29 4.35 16.51
C GLU A 28 3.61 5.68 16.86
N PRO A 29 4.36 6.67 17.38
CA PRO A 29 3.88 8.03 17.44
C PRO A 29 3.80 8.65 16.04
N ALA A 30 2.73 9.40 15.80
CA ALA A 30 2.49 10.10 14.55
C ALA A 30 1.92 11.50 14.81
N ILE A 31 2.40 12.46 14.03
CA ILE A 31 1.96 13.85 14.01
C ILE A 31 1.41 14.13 12.63
N ASN A 32 0.21 14.69 12.60
CA ASN A 32 -0.51 15.01 11.38
C ASN A 32 -0.91 16.48 11.33
N LEU A 33 -0.73 17.10 10.17
CA LEU A 33 -1.08 18.48 9.86
C LEU A 33 -2.06 18.51 8.68
N PRO A 34 -3.37 18.45 8.95
CA PRO A 34 -4.39 18.61 7.93
C PRO A 34 -4.64 20.10 7.66
N LEU A 35 -4.56 20.48 6.38
CA LEU A 35 -4.99 21.76 5.84
C LEU A 35 -6.15 21.49 4.87
N VAL A 36 -7.34 21.99 5.16
CA VAL A 36 -8.55 21.69 4.39
C VAL A 36 -9.23 23.00 4.00
N ASN A 37 -9.72 23.06 2.76
CA ASN A 37 -10.56 24.14 2.26
C ASN A 37 -11.76 23.53 1.49
N SER A 38 -12.60 24.38 0.89
CA SER A 38 -13.80 23.91 0.17
C SER A 38 -13.49 23.11 -1.09
N TRP A 39 -12.36 23.34 -1.73
CA TRP A 39 -11.98 22.78 -3.03
C TRP A 39 -10.82 21.79 -2.95
N GLY A 40 -10.36 21.42 -1.76
CA GLY A 40 -9.15 20.62 -1.62
C GLY A 40 -8.69 20.40 -0.18
N SER A 41 -7.66 19.56 -0.08
CA SER A 41 -7.03 19.20 1.18
C SER A 41 -5.56 18.87 0.95
N LEU A 42 -4.72 19.22 1.92
CA LEU A 42 -3.32 18.85 2.00
C LEU A 42 -3.04 18.34 3.40
N ASN A 43 -2.54 17.12 3.50
CA ASN A 43 -2.27 16.46 4.76
C ASN A 43 -0.82 16.02 4.83
N THR A 44 -0.06 16.60 5.74
CA THR A 44 1.34 16.22 6.00
C THR A 44 1.45 15.44 7.29
N GLU A 45 2.01 14.23 7.20
CA GLU A 45 2.15 13.29 8.31
C GLU A 45 3.61 12.91 8.49
N ALA A 46 4.08 13.00 9.74
CA ALA A 46 5.36 12.48 10.17
C ALA A 46 5.11 11.40 11.23
N LYS A 47 5.77 10.25 11.08
CA LYS A 47 5.54 9.06 11.89
C LYS A 47 6.88 8.41 12.24
N LEU A 48 7.01 7.86 13.43
CA LEU A 48 8.22 7.14 13.85
C LEU A 48 7.84 5.73 14.27
N MET A 49 8.30 4.71 13.54
CA MET A 49 8.00 3.31 13.83
C MET A 49 9.17 2.70 14.58
N ALA A 50 9.03 2.49 15.88
CA ALA A 50 10.03 1.82 16.71
C ALA A 50 9.51 0.42 17.09
N THR A 51 10.28 -0.61 16.74
CA THR A 51 9.92 -2.01 16.99
C THR A 51 11.12 -2.73 17.63
N HIS A 52 10.87 -3.49 18.69
CA HIS A 52 11.82 -4.37 19.31
C HIS A 52 11.30 -5.81 19.21
N PHE A 53 12.16 -6.73 18.78
CA PHE A 53 11.88 -8.16 18.69
C PHE A 53 12.79 -8.91 19.64
N GLN A 54 12.19 -9.78 20.45
CA GLN A 54 12.90 -10.82 21.18
C GLN A 54 12.51 -12.16 20.54
N GLN A 55 13.42 -12.73 19.76
CA GLN A 55 13.26 -14.00 19.05
C GLN A 55 13.94 -15.11 19.86
N THR A 56 13.26 -16.25 20.01
CA THR A 56 13.86 -17.48 20.55
C THR A 56 14.01 -18.44 19.39
N ILE A 57 15.24 -18.68 18.97
CA ILE A 57 15.55 -19.45 17.76
C ILE A 57 16.00 -20.87 18.16
N PRO A 58 15.22 -21.92 17.86
CA PRO A 58 15.62 -23.29 18.16
C PRO A 58 16.84 -23.73 17.34
N ASN A 59 17.74 -24.52 17.92
CA ASN A 59 18.91 -25.08 17.21
C ASN A 59 18.54 -25.88 15.95
N GLY A 60 17.34 -26.47 15.94
CA GLY A 60 16.80 -27.22 14.80
C GLY A 60 16.29 -26.36 13.63
N PHE A 61 16.15 -25.04 13.82
CA PHE A 61 15.55 -24.13 12.85
C PHE A 61 16.25 -24.16 11.49
N ALA A 62 17.58 -24.07 11.47
CA ALA A 62 18.34 -23.98 10.22
C ALA A 62 18.17 -25.24 9.35
N ALA A 63 18.25 -26.42 9.97
CA ALA A 63 18.08 -27.69 9.28
C ALA A 63 16.63 -27.89 8.80
N ASP A 64 15.66 -27.59 9.67
CA ASP A 64 14.22 -27.67 9.35
C ASP A 64 13.85 -26.71 8.22
N TYR A 65 14.29 -25.45 8.27
CA TYR A 65 14.04 -24.44 7.24
C TYR A 65 14.63 -24.85 5.88
N ALA A 66 15.89 -25.32 5.86
CA ALA A 66 16.55 -25.77 4.64
C ALA A 66 15.84 -26.96 4.00
N SER A 67 15.32 -27.90 4.81
CA SER A 67 14.54 -29.05 4.31
C SER A 67 13.20 -28.65 3.70
N ARG A 68 12.52 -27.64 4.27
CA ARG A 68 11.21 -27.15 3.79
C ARG A 68 11.33 -26.22 2.58
N ASN A 69 12.46 -25.53 2.43
CA ASN A 69 12.69 -24.53 1.39
C ASN A 69 13.97 -24.84 0.59
N PRO A 70 14.02 -25.96 -0.16
CA PRO A 70 15.22 -26.34 -0.89
C PRO A 70 15.64 -25.24 -1.86
N GLY A 71 16.92 -24.85 -1.82
CA GLY A 71 17.49 -23.81 -2.68
C GLY A 71 17.30 -22.37 -2.18
N SER A 72 16.62 -22.15 -1.05
CA SER A 72 16.57 -20.85 -0.38
C SER A 72 17.63 -20.75 0.71
N PRO A 73 18.36 -19.62 0.84
CA PRO A 73 19.28 -19.44 1.96
C PRO A 73 18.50 -19.43 3.28
N VAL A 74 19.09 -20.04 4.31
CA VAL A 74 18.54 -19.97 5.67
C VAL A 74 18.67 -18.53 6.17
N PRO A 75 17.58 -17.90 6.67
CA PRO A 75 17.65 -16.57 7.27
C PRO A 75 18.58 -16.57 8.47
N ASP A 76 19.46 -15.57 8.54
CA ASP A 76 20.38 -15.36 9.66
C ASP A 76 19.67 -14.52 10.72
N LEU A 77 18.89 -15.17 11.59
CA LEU A 77 18.05 -14.53 12.58
C LEU A 77 18.85 -14.15 13.83
N GLU A 78 18.54 -13.00 14.42
CA GLU A 78 19.14 -12.55 15.68
C GLU A 78 18.13 -12.63 16.85
N ASP A 79 18.60 -13.01 18.05
CA ASP A 79 17.73 -13.14 19.23
C ASP A 79 17.10 -11.80 19.68
N SER A 80 17.79 -10.68 19.49
CA SER A 80 17.32 -9.35 19.90
C SER A 80 17.52 -8.33 18.79
N VAL A 81 16.44 -7.90 18.14
CA VAL A 81 16.50 -6.95 17.02
C VAL A 81 15.78 -5.64 17.35
N ASN A 82 16.43 -4.53 17.05
CA ASN A 82 15.85 -3.19 17.15
C ASN A 82 15.68 -2.57 15.76
N ARG A 83 14.49 -2.06 15.47
CA ARG A 83 14.18 -1.38 14.23
C ARG A 83 13.48 -0.05 14.48
N VAL A 84 14.11 1.04 14.06
CA VAL A 84 13.55 2.39 14.11
C VAL A 84 13.50 2.96 12.70
N LEU A 85 12.30 3.30 12.24
CA LEU A 85 12.06 3.80 10.89
C LEU A 85 11.21 5.08 10.95
N PRO A 86 11.77 6.25 10.61
CA PRO A 86 10.95 7.43 10.37
C PRO A 86 10.18 7.28 9.06
N GLN A 87 8.97 7.82 9.02
CA GLN A 87 8.12 7.90 7.83
C GLN A 87 7.68 9.35 7.64
N PHE A 88 7.77 9.80 6.40
CA PHE A 88 7.23 11.08 5.96
C PHE A 88 6.23 10.86 4.83
N LYS A 89 5.05 11.45 4.96
CA LYS A 89 3.96 11.33 3.99
C LYS A 89 3.31 12.69 3.78
N THR A 90 3.10 13.07 2.53
CA THR A 90 2.29 14.24 2.18
C THR A 90 1.26 13.83 1.15
N ASP A 91 -0.01 14.05 1.45
CA ASP A 91 -1.16 13.71 0.60
C ASP A 91 -1.94 14.97 0.24
N GLY A 92 -2.08 15.25 -1.05
CA GLY A 92 -2.83 16.39 -1.57
C GLY A 92 -3.96 15.93 -2.46
N LYS A 93 -5.14 16.52 -2.29
CA LYS A 93 -6.32 16.29 -3.12
C LYS A 93 -6.96 17.63 -3.46
N VAL A 94 -7.36 17.79 -4.72
CA VAL A 94 -8.16 18.94 -5.18
C VAL A 94 -9.46 18.41 -5.79
N VAL A 95 -10.51 19.20 -5.74
CA VAL A 95 -11.82 18.89 -6.32
C VAL A 95 -12.20 20.04 -7.24
N PHE A 96 -12.38 19.72 -8.52
CA PHE A 96 -12.96 20.61 -9.51
C PHE A 96 -14.36 20.09 -9.87
N ASP A 97 -15.31 20.99 -10.05
CA ASP A 97 -16.63 20.68 -10.57
C ASP A 97 -16.95 21.53 -11.80
N ARG A 98 -17.82 21.02 -12.66
CA ARG A 98 -18.39 21.77 -13.78
C ARG A 98 -19.76 21.19 -14.17
N PRO A 99 -20.69 22.03 -14.65
CA PRO A 99 -21.90 21.53 -15.31
C PRO A 99 -21.52 20.83 -16.63
N MET A 100 -22.31 19.83 -17.03
CA MET A 100 -22.13 19.12 -18.30
C MET A 100 -22.89 19.81 -19.44
N ASP A 101 -22.17 20.17 -20.52
CA ASP A 101 -22.74 20.93 -21.64
C ASP A 101 -23.78 20.15 -22.48
N TRP A 102 -23.75 18.82 -22.41
CA TRP A 102 -24.48 17.88 -23.25
C TRP A 102 -25.57 17.11 -22.49
N SER A 103 -25.66 17.31 -21.18
CA SER A 103 -26.67 16.73 -20.30
C SER A 103 -27.01 17.76 -19.24
N GLU A 104 -28.05 18.55 -19.50
CA GLU A 104 -28.48 19.63 -18.62
C GLU A 104 -28.86 19.08 -17.23
N GLY A 105 -28.48 19.81 -16.17
CA GLY A 105 -28.69 19.40 -14.78
C GLY A 105 -27.62 18.46 -14.19
N TYR A 106 -26.79 17.83 -15.03
CA TYR A 106 -25.70 16.96 -14.57
C TYR A 106 -24.45 17.77 -14.20
N THR A 107 -23.78 17.34 -13.12
CA THR A 107 -22.52 17.93 -12.66
C THR A 107 -21.42 16.89 -12.71
N GLN A 108 -20.31 17.21 -13.38
CA GLN A 108 -19.11 16.39 -13.40
C GLN A 108 -18.09 16.93 -12.41
N THR A 109 -17.53 16.06 -11.58
CA THR A 109 -16.37 16.37 -10.75
C THR A 109 -15.11 15.69 -11.25
N ILE A 110 -13.97 16.34 -11.07
CA ILE A 110 -12.63 15.80 -11.33
C ILE A 110 -11.79 16.05 -10.08
N GLU A 111 -11.32 14.95 -9.49
CA GLU A 111 -10.63 14.91 -8.21
C GLU A 111 -9.20 14.38 -8.39
N PRO A 112 -8.23 15.22 -8.80
CA PRO A 112 -6.84 14.82 -8.81
C PRO A 112 -6.30 14.68 -7.38
N ARG A 113 -5.55 13.61 -7.14
CA ARG A 113 -4.89 13.30 -5.88
C ARG A 113 -3.45 12.90 -6.12
N MET A 114 -2.54 13.40 -5.28
CA MET A 114 -1.13 13.09 -5.32
C MET A 114 -0.60 12.84 -3.90
N GLN A 115 0.24 11.83 -3.73
CA GLN A 115 0.85 11.49 -2.46
C GLN A 115 2.35 11.22 -2.64
N TYR A 116 3.17 11.83 -1.80
CA TYR A 116 4.57 11.47 -1.63
C TYR A 116 4.76 10.65 -0.36
N LEU A 117 5.54 9.58 -0.43
CA LEU A 117 5.85 8.70 0.70
C LEU A 117 7.34 8.37 0.74
N TYR A 118 7.97 8.64 1.88
CA TYR A 118 9.35 8.33 2.17
C TYR A 118 9.50 7.53 3.46
N VAL A 119 10.19 6.39 3.36
CA VAL A 119 10.63 5.53 4.48
C VAL A 119 12.04 5.03 4.13
N PRO A 120 13.05 5.28 4.98
CA PRO A 120 14.42 4.90 4.69
C PRO A 120 14.57 3.37 4.67
N TYR A 121 15.63 2.92 4.02
CA TYR A 121 15.98 1.50 4.00
C TYR A 121 16.59 1.07 5.33
N ARG A 122 16.12 -0.08 5.83
CA ARG A 122 16.75 -0.83 6.91
C ARG A 122 16.73 -2.30 6.54
N ASP A 123 17.87 -2.96 6.70
CA ASP A 123 17.94 -4.41 6.56
C ASP A 123 17.11 -5.06 7.67
N GLN A 124 16.31 -6.05 7.28
CA GLN A 124 15.39 -6.78 8.16
C GLN A 124 15.55 -8.30 7.96
N SER A 125 16.63 -8.74 7.31
CA SER A 125 16.91 -10.17 7.07
C SER A 125 17.10 -10.99 8.35
N ASP A 126 17.41 -10.30 9.45
CA ASP A 126 17.56 -10.77 10.83
C ASP A 126 16.23 -11.01 11.59
N ILE A 127 15.11 -10.56 11.02
CA ILE A 127 13.77 -10.72 11.59
C ILE A 127 13.04 -11.82 10.82
N TYR A 128 12.40 -12.78 11.51
CA TYR A 128 11.57 -13.79 10.86
C TYR A 128 10.20 -13.21 10.40
N THR A 129 9.43 -13.96 9.62
CA THR A 129 8.10 -13.51 9.17
C THR A 129 7.02 -14.24 9.99
N TYR A 130 6.17 -13.50 10.69
CA TYR A 130 5.09 -14.01 11.55
C TYR A 130 3.70 -13.63 11.00
N ASP A 131 3.40 -12.33 10.89
CA ASP A 131 2.10 -11.76 10.50
C ASP A 131 2.14 -10.88 9.24
N SER A 132 3.26 -10.87 8.52
CA SER A 132 3.43 -10.11 7.28
C SER A 132 3.18 -10.92 6.01
N THR A 133 2.19 -10.50 5.24
CA THR A 133 1.91 -10.92 3.86
C THR A 133 1.79 -9.71 2.93
N LEU A 134 1.97 -9.90 1.62
CA LEU A 134 1.88 -8.82 0.64
C LEU A 134 0.41 -8.39 0.47
N LEU A 135 0.15 -7.09 0.56
CA LEU A 135 -1.19 -6.54 0.38
C LEU A 135 -1.51 -6.36 -1.11
N GLN A 136 -2.72 -6.77 -1.51
CA GLN A 136 -3.23 -6.44 -2.84
C GLN A 136 -3.39 -4.92 -3.00
N THR A 137 -3.01 -4.41 -4.17
CA THR A 137 -3.08 -2.97 -4.48
C THR A 137 -4.23 -2.73 -5.45
N ASP A 138 -5.32 -2.17 -4.92
CA ASP A 138 -6.42 -1.56 -5.66
C ASP A 138 -6.20 -0.03 -5.76
N TYR A 139 -7.15 0.71 -6.36
CA TYR A 139 -7.03 2.18 -6.48
C TYR A 139 -6.83 2.86 -5.12
N SER A 140 -7.58 2.45 -4.09
CA SER A 140 -7.43 2.98 -2.74
C SER A 140 -6.07 2.59 -2.12
N GLY A 141 -5.63 1.36 -2.38
CA GLY A 141 -4.34 0.84 -1.98
C GLY A 141 -3.13 1.57 -2.59
N LEU A 142 -3.29 2.29 -3.71
CA LEU A 142 -2.20 3.08 -4.30
C LEU A 142 -1.65 4.14 -3.32
N PHE A 143 -2.56 4.71 -2.52
CA PHE A 143 -2.28 5.78 -1.56
C PHE A 143 -2.05 5.25 -0.13
N ARG A 144 -1.92 3.93 0.04
CA ARG A 144 -1.61 3.30 1.33
C ARG A 144 -0.13 3.47 1.65
N ASP A 145 0.22 3.63 2.92
CA ASP A 145 1.62 3.79 3.37
C ASP A 145 2.35 2.45 3.60
N ARG A 146 1.65 1.31 3.48
CA ARG A 146 2.16 -0.04 3.69
C ARG A 146 2.03 -0.94 2.45
N SER A 147 3.08 -1.72 2.20
CA SER A 147 3.11 -2.78 1.18
C SER A 147 2.76 -4.16 1.75
N TYR A 148 3.06 -4.39 3.02
CA TYR A 148 2.80 -5.65 3.72
C TYR A 148 1.78 -5.44 4.85
N SER A 149 1.10 -6.52 5.24
CA SER A 149 0.38 -6.57 6.50
C SER A 149 1.35 -6.68 7.69
N GLY A 150 0.81 -6.51 8.90
CA GLY A 150 1.57 -6.72 10.11
C GLY A 150 2.73 -5.72 10.25
N LEU A 151 3.73 -6.12 11.03
CA LEU A 151 4.89 -5.27 11.34
C LEU A 151 6.22 -5.96 11.13
N ASP A 152 6.29 -7.20 10.64
CA ASP A 152 7.57 -7.88 10.44
C ASP A 152 8.33 -7.28 9.26
N ARG A 153 7.61 -6.89 8.21
CA ARG A 153 8.20 -6.31 6.99
C ARG A 153 7.72 -4.89 6.72
N ILE A 154 8.63 -3.92 6.86
CA ILE A 154 8.40 -2.54 6.46
C ILE A 154 9.32 -2.22 5.28
N ALA A 155 8.75 -2.15 4.08
CA ALA A 155 9.52 -1.86 2.88
C ALA A 155 10.00 -0.41 2.85
N SER A 156 11.21 -0.18 2.37
CA SER A 156 11.68 1.18 2.07
C SER A 156 10.79 1.79 1.00
N GLN A 157 10.39 3.04 1.20
CA GLN A 157 9.53 3.78 0.29
C GLN A 157 10.26 5.06 -0.14
N ASN A 158 10.26 5.32 -1.43
CA ASN A 158 10.56 6.63 -1.97
C ASN A 158 9.79 6.72 -3.28
N ARG A 159 8.53 7.12 -3.17
CA ARG A 159 7.56 7.01 -4.26
C ARG A 159 6.58 8.16 -4.26
N VAL A 160 6.03 8.40 -5.44
CA VAL A 160 4.95 9.33 -5.69
C VAL A 160 3.78 8.53 -6.25
N ALA A 161 2.65 8.54 -5.58
CA ALA A 161 1.39 8.02 -6.10
C ALA A 161 0.58 9.20 -6.66
N ALA A 162 0.04 9.06 -7.86
CA ALA A 162 -0.85 10.04 -8.45
C ALA A 162 -2.08 9.31 -8.99
N GLY A 163 -3.25 9.94 -8.86
CA GLY A 163 -4.48 9.42 -9.41
C GLY A 163 -5.49 10.51 -9.64
N VAL A 164 -6.47 10.19 -10.47
CA VAL A 164 -7.59 11.07 -10.77
C VAL A 164 -8.86 10.25 -10.66
N THR A 165 -9.86 10.81 -9.98
CA THR A 165 -11.21 10.27 -9.94
C THR A 165 -12.12 11.26 -10.64
N SER A 166 -12.96 10.79 -11.56
CA SER A 166 -14.08 11.57 -12.08
C SER A 166 -15.39 10.97 -11.62
N ARG A 167 -16.32 11.82 -11.19
CA ARG A 167 -17.68 11.42 -10.80
C ARG A 167 -18.68 12.25 -11.59
N ILE A 168 -19.85 11.68 -11.80
CA ILE A 168 -20.98 12.37 -12.43
C ILE A 168 -22.18 12.27 -11.50
N TYR A 169 -22.76 13.42 -11.19
CA TYR A 169 -23.96 13.58 -10.38
C TYR A 169 -25.12 14.03 -11.26
N ASP A 170 -26.32 13.56 -10.94
CA ASP A 170 -27.55 14.05 -11.55
C ASP A 170 -28.13 15.28 -10.82
N ASP A 171 -29.27 15.77 -11.29
CA ASP A 171 -30.00 16.93 -10.77
C ASP A 171 -30.42 16.76 -9.30
N ALA A 172 -30.56 15.52 -8.84
CA ALA A 172 -30.88 15.18 -7.45
C ALA A 172 -29.62 15.00 -6.57
N LEU A 173 -28.44 15.36 -7.10
CA LEU A 173 -27.13 15.18 -6.47
C LEU A 173 -26.77 13.71 -6.18
N VAL A 174 -27.34 12.78 -6.93
CA VAL A 174 -27.03 11.34 -6.82
C VAL A 174 -25.87 11.00 -7.76
N GLU A 175 -24.83 10.35 -7.23
CA GLU A 175 -23.71 9.85 -8.02
C GLU A 175 -24.17 8.70 -8.94
N ARG A 176 -24.14 8.93 -10.26
CA ARG A 176 -24.55 7.94 -11.27
C ARG A 176 -23.37 7.17 -11.85
N PHE A 177 -22.18 7.77 -11.84
CA PHE A 177 -20.99 7.18 -12.45
C PHE A 177 -19.73 7.61 -11.70
N ASN A 178 -18.78 6.68 -11.55
CA ASN A 178 -17.42 6.99 -11.16
C ASN A 178 -16.39 6.17 -11.93
N VAL A 179 -15.26 6.84 -12.20
CA VAL A 179 -14.07 6.22 -12.76
C VAL A 179 -12.85 6.76 -12.03
N SER A 180 -11.94 5.87 -11.66
CA SER A 180 -10.70 6.21 -10.98
C SER A 180 -9.53 5.52 -11.65
N VAL A 181 -8.50 6.29 -11.95
CA VAL A 181 -7.25 5.81 -12.54
C VAL A 181 -6.09 6.35 -11.72
N GLY A 182 -5.14 5.49 -11.38
CA GLY A 182 -3.96 5.92 -10.66
C GLY A 182 -2.74 5.07 -10.93
N GLN A 183 -1.59 5.64 -10.64
CA GLN A 183 -0.29 5.05 -10.85
C GLN A 183 0.67 5.42 -9.71
N ILE A 184 1.58 4.50 -9.40
CA ILE A 184 2.72 4.75 -8.54
C ILE A 184 4.00 4.88 -9.37
N TYR A 185 4.74 5.95 -9.14
CA TYR A 185 6.08 6.16 -9.65
C TYR A 185 7.11 5.99 -8.52
N TYR A 186 8.05 5.06 -8.70
CA TYR A 186 9.10 4.76 -7.72
C TYR A 186 10.38 5.54 -8.05
N LEU A 187 10.78 6.45 -7.16
CA LEU A 187 12.03 7.21 -7.29
C LEU A 187 13.26 6.36 -6.94
N SER A 188 13.06 5.36 -6.08
CA SER A 188 14.08 4.34 -5.79
C SER A 188 13.44 2.97 -5.59
N ARG A 189 14.23 1.91 -5.77
CA ARG A 189 13.74 0.54 -5.58
C ARG A 189 13.32 0.31 -4.13
N SER A 190 12.10 -0.20 -3.96
CA SER A 190 11.59 -0.66 -2.67
C SER A 190 12.34 -1.93 -2.23
N ARG A 191 12.82 -1.96 -0.98
CA ARG A 191 13.68 -3.01 -0.44
C ARG A 191 13.36 -3.28 1.03
N THR A 192 13.50 -4.54 1.44
CA THR A 192 13.37 -5.02 2.84
C THR A 192 14.60 -5.78 3.33
N GLY A 193 15.65 -5.91 2.51
CA GLY A 193 16.87 -6.70 2.80
C GLY A 193 16.82 -8.10 2.20
N ILE A 194 15.64 -8.73 2.15
CA ILE A 194 15.44 -10.04 1.54
C ILE A 194 15.14 -9.85 0.05
N LYS A 195 16.00 -10.42 -0.82
CA LYS A 195 15.72 -10.55 -2.26
C LYS A 195 14.69 -11.66 -2.49
N VAL A 196 13.43 -11.42 -2.11
CA VAL A 196 12.36 -12.19 -2.74
C VAL A 196 12.28 -11.65 -4.16
N ALA A 197 12.45 -12.52 -5.15
CA ALA A 197 12.18 -12.19 -6.55
C ALA A 197 10.66 -12.00 -6.74
N THR A 198 10.11 -10.95 -6.11
CA THR A 198 8.71 -10.59 -6.26
C THR A 198 8.60 -9.82 -7.57
N LEU A 199 8.43 -10.58 -8.65
CA LEU A 199 7.84 -10.09 -9.87
C LEU A 199 6.41 -9.65 -9.52
N ILE A 200 6.21 -8.37 -9.23
CA ILE A 200 4.86 -7.79 -9.10
C ILE A 200 4.28 -7.75 -10.52
N ILE A 201 3.82 -8.90 -11.03
CA ILE A 201 2.80 -8.92 -12.08
C ILE A 201 1.48 -8.77 -11.33
N ALA A 202 1.07 -7.53 -11.08
CA ALA A 202 -0.33 -7.26 -10.82
C ALA A 202 -1.08 -7.52 -12.14
N MET A 203 -1.54 -8.76 -12.35
CA MET A 203 -2.62 -9.02 -13.29
C MET A 203 -3.86 -8.32 -12.73
N ILE A 204 -4.10 -7.09 -13.17
CA ILE A 204 -5.44 -6.54 -13.14
C ILE A 204 -6.18 -7.19 -14.31
N PRO A 205 -7.29 -7.92 -14.09
CA PRO A 205 -8.10 -8.36 -15.20
C PRO A 205 -8.67 -7.12 -15.90
N ALA A 206 -8.11 -6.79 -17.06
CA ALA A 206 -8.73 -5.89 -18.00
C ALA A 206 -9.98 -6.60 -18.53
N ALA A 207 -11.14 -6.26 -17.97
CA ALA A 207 -12.41 -6.55 -18.61
C ALA A 207 -12.55 -5.64 -19.83
N SER A 208 -11.99 -6.06 -20.96
CA SER A 208 -12.45 -5.62 -22.28
C SER A 208 -11.98 -6.63 -23.33
N SER A 209 -12.95 -7.35 -23.89
CA SER A 209 -12.83 -8.09 -25.14
C SER A 209 -12.28 -7.18 -26.24
N GLY A 210 -11.12 -7.51 -26.80
CA GLY A 210 -10.58 -6.84 -27.98
C GLY A 210 -9.10 -7.12 -28.17
N LEU A 211 -8.76 -7.80 -29.28
CA LEU A 211 -7.39 -8.06 -29.72
C LEU A 211 -6.55 -6.78 -29.75
N VAL A 212 -5.37 -6.78 -29.12
CA VAL A 212 -4.27 -5.88 -29.50
C VAL A 212 -2.96 -6.68 -29.51
N THR A 213 -2.31 -6.67 -30.67
CA THR A 213 -1.02 -7.29 -30.98
C THR A 213 0.16 -6.53 -30.34
N PRO A 214 1.32 -7.19 -30.11
CA PRO A 214 2.40 -6.59 -29.32
C PRO A 214 3.35 -5.75 -30.20
N ILE A 215 3.46 -4.46 -29.88
CA ILE A 215 4.61 -3.63 -30.28
C ILE A 215 5.15 -2.93 -29.03
N GLY A 216 6.44 -3.14 -28.73
CA GLY A 216 7.24 -2.25 -27.88
C GLY A 216 7.24 -2.58 -26.39
N ARG A 217 8.31 -3.24 -25.93
CA ARG A 217 8.60 -3.49 -24.51
C ARG A 217 9.06 -2.20 -23.82
N LEU A 218 8.14 -1.39 -23.32
CA LEU A 218 8.43 -0.33 -22.35
C LEU A 218 8.38 -0.93 -20.94
N THR A 219 9.53 -1.00 -20.27
CA THR A 219 9.61 -1.51 -18.88
C THR A 219 9.17 -0.39 -17.93
N ILE A 220 7.86 -0.16 -17.79
CA ILE A 220 7.32 0.67 -16.71
C ILE A 220 7.26 -0.21 -15.46
N ALA A 221 8.23 -0.05 -14.56
CA ALA A 221 8.14 -0.60 -13.20
C ALA A 221 7.16 0.27 -12.39
N GLY A 222 5.87 0.11 -12.63
CA GLY A 222 4.82 0.88 -11.96
C GLY A 222 3.58 0.02 -11.74
N ALA A 223 2.99 0.09 -10.55
CA ALA A 223 1.65 -0.44 -10.33
C ALA A 223 0.65 0.60 -10.87
N CYS A 224 -0.17 0.19 -11.83
CA CYS A 224 -1.30 0.96 -12.36
C CYS A 224 -2.58 0.30 -11.86
N ALA A 225 -3.57 1.07 -11.41
CA ALA A 225 -4.89 0.55 -11.07
C ALA A 225 -5.97 1.39 -11.74
N VAL A 226 -6.92 0.71 -12.40
CA VAL A 226 -8.11 1.31 -13.04
C VAL A 226 -9.34 0.67 -12.40
N VAL A 227 -10.25 1.50 -11.89
CA VAL A 227 -11.53 1.07 -11.32
C VAL A 227 -12.64 1.90 -11.95
N CYS A 228 -13.58 1.25 -12.63
CA CYS A 228 -14.79 1.86 -13.18
C CYS A 228 -16.00 1.18 -12.56
N ASN A 229 -16.85 1.94 -11.87
CA ASN A 229 -18.16 1.45 -11.43
C ASN A 229 -19.25 2.20 -12.20
N MET A 230 -20.07 1.44 -12.93
CA MET A 230 -21.32 1.92 -13.52
C MET A 230 -22.46 1.37 -12.67
N THR A 231 -23.26 2.24 -12.07
CA THR A 231 -24.50 1.82 -11.41
C THR A 231 -25.57 1.67 -12.49
N PRO A 232 -26.11 0.47 -12.76
CA PRO A 232 -27.15 0.32 -13.77
C PRO A 232 -28.43 1.02 -13.28
N VAL A 233 -28.80 2.13 -13.91
CA VAL A 233 -30.13 2.72 -13.76
C VAL A 233 -31.08 1.92 -14.66
N LEU A 234 -31.75 0.92 -14.08
CA LEU A 234 -32.88 0.26 -14.71
C LEU A 234 -34.03 1.26 -14.81
N THR A 235 -34.13 1.99 -15.91
CA THR A 235 -35.37 2.68 -16.28
C THR A 235 -36.35 1.63 -16.80
N ALA A 236 -37.30 1.24 -15.95
CA ALA A 236 -38.45 0.43 -16.36
C ALA A 236 -39.35 1.30 -17.27
N SER A 237 -39.40 1.00 -18.56
CA SER A 237 -40.49 1.48 -19.42
C SER A 237 -41.69 0.55 -19.26
N ARG A 238 -42.82 1.11 -18.86
CA ARG A 238 -44.15 0.47 -19.00
C ARG A 238 -44.54 0.33 -20.45
#